data_AF-A0AA46KH29-F1
#
_entry.id   AF-A0AA46KH29-F1
#
_cell.length_a   1.000
_cell.length_b   1.000
_cell.length_c   1.000
_cell.angle_alpha   90.00
_cell.angle_beta   90.00
_cell.angle_gamma   90.00
#
_symmetry.space_group_name_H-M   'P 1'
#
loop_
_entity.id
_entity.type
_entity.pdbx_description
1 polymer ?
#
loop_
_entity_poly.entity_id
_entity_poly.type
_entity_poly.pdbx_seq_one_letter_code
_entity_poly.pdbx_strand_id
1 'polypeptide(L)'
;MSQIFNLCLATDTLAADAEQLGVTIADLQGIEVEVVATLVNRAVIAQPTEWQLQLDYCITLPLKSLSAQLYWPNWQAEQVGFADYLWEQTCLECFLAGELINSTVTIDKDNIQTNPYMEINASPDGRYALYQFADYRKPATLPPTPLLQGNGQTRASIDWTATPFSVSNAADNAALQAGSIPTPSFNDPLAAGAKTYHFERSFYLSLNQLSQVQTTNDEIGIEYIHPCVILSFDTKLGKTALYFAPNHAAPPDFHDMQYWPVFDK
;
A
#
# COMPACT_ATOMS: atom_id res chain seq x y z
N MET A 1 -6.87 -9.32 12.91
CA MET A 1 -6.93 -7.86 13.16
C MET A 1 -6.94 -7.18 11.80
N SER A 2 -7.75 -6.16 11.59
CA SER A 2 -7.87 -5.49 10.28
C SER A 2 -8.14 -4.00 10.46
N GLN A 3 -7.48 -3.16 9.66
CA GLN A 3 -7.66 -1.71 9.65
C GLN A 3 -7.75 -1.22 8.20
N ILE A 4 -8.66 -0.28 7.96
CA ILE A 4 -8.92 0.33 6.65
C ILE A 4 -8.27 1.71 6.61
N PHE A 5 -7.55 1.99 5.53
CA PHE A 5 -6.89 3.26 5.26
C PHE A 5 -7.47 3.87 3.98
N ASN A 6 -8.21 4.97 4.13
CA ASN A 6 -8.58 5.81 2.99
C ASN A 6 -7.43 6.76 2.70
N LEU A 7 -6.83 6.65 1.52
CA LEU A 7 -5.66 7.43 1.15
C LEU A 7 -6.09 8.70 0.42
N CYS A 8 -5.46 9.81 0.79
CA CYS A 8 -5.66 11.10 0.15
C CYS A 8 -4.52 11.39 -0.84
N LEU A 9 -4.86 12.09 -1.92
CA LEU A 9 -3.87 12.55 -2.89
C LEU A 9 -2.86 13.50 -2.23
N ALA A 10 -1.59 13.08 -2.20
CA ALA A 10 -0.46 13.76 -1.60
C ALA A 10 0.36 14.46 -2.69
N THR A 11 0.05 15.73 -2.96
CA THR A 11 0.73 16.49 -4.03
C THR A 11 0.77 17.99 -3.70
N ASP A 12 1.89 18.63 -4.06
CA ASP A 12 2.01 20.08 -4.10
C ASP A 12 1.78 20.63 -5.52
N THR A 13 1.56 19.76 -6.50
CA THR A 13 1.51 20.05 -7.95
C THR A 13 0.15 19.76 -8.58
N LEU A 14 -0.92 19.66 -7.78
CA LEU A 14 -2.26 19.22 -8.19
C LEU A 14 -2.77 19.83 -9.51
N ALA A 15 -2.63 21.14 -9.68
CA ALA A 15 -3.09 21.83 -10.88
C ALA A 15 -2.30 21.44 -12.14
N ALA A 16 -0.98 21.29 -12.00
CA ALA A 16 -0.11 20.86 -13.09
C ALA A 16 -0.34 19.38 -13.44
N ASP A 17 -0.53 18.54 -12.44
CA ASP A 17 -0.83 17.11 -12.62
C ASP A 17 -2.16 16.94 -13.37
N ALA A 18 -3.20 17.72 -13.00
CA ALA A 18 -4.50 17.72 -13.68
C ALA A 18 -4.37 18.15 -15.15
N GLU A 19 -3.62 19.22 -15.42
CA GLU A 19 -3.35 19.69 -16.79
C GLU A 19 -2.64 18.62 -17.63
N GLN A 20 -1.59 17.99 -17.09
CA GLN A 20 -0.82 16.96 -17.80
C GLN A 20 -1.66 15.72 -18.12
N LEU A 21 -2.59 15.36 -17.23
CA LEU A 21 -3.54 14.25 -17.41
C LEU A 21 -4.75 14.61 -18.27
N GLY A 22 -4.93 15.89 -18.61
CA GLY A 22 -6.04 16.39 -19.40
C GLY A 22 -7.38 16.26 -18.68
N VAL A 23 -7.39 16.46 -17.36
CA VAL A 23 -8.57 16.36 -16.49
C VAL A 23 -8.69 17.59 -15.60
N THR A 24 -9.77 17.71 -14.83
CA THR A 24 -9.93 18.78 -13.85
C THR A 24 -9.31 18.40 -12.51
N ILE A 25 -9.07 19.40 -11.65
CA ILE A 25 -8.66 19.19 -10.27
C ILE A 25 -9.68 18.32 -9.51
N ALA A 26 -10.97 18.55 -9.75
CA ALA A 26 -12.04 17.78 -9.12
C ALA A 26 -12.01 16.30 -9.53
N ASP A 27 -11.63 16.00 -10.78
CA ASP A 27 -11.48 14.63 -11.25
C ASP A 27 -10.33 13.89 -10.52
N LEU A 28 -9.21 14.58 -10.25
CA LEU A 28 -8.11 14.00 -9.47
C LEU A 28 -8.49 13.80 -8.00
N GLN A 29 -9.23 14.75 -7.41
CA GLN A 29 -9.76 14.62 -6.05
C GLN A 29 -10.83 13.53 -5.94
N GLY A 30 -11.48 13.18 -7.04
CA GLY A 30 -12.44 12.08 -7.12
C GLY A 30 -11.81 10.70 -7.33
N ILE A 31 -10.47 10.58 -7.35
CA ILE A 31 -9.80 9.29 -7.31
C ILE A 31 -9.89 8.77 -5.87
N GLU A 32 -10.45 7.58 -5.69
CA GLU A 32 -10.51 6.92 -4.39
C GLU A 32 -9.46 5.83 -4.35
N VAL A 33 -8.66 5.83 -3.27
CA VAL A 33 -7.68 4.77 -3.00
C VAL A 33 -7.89 4.29 -1.57
N GLU A 34 -8.17 3.00 -1.42
CA GLU A 34 -8.34 2.35 -0.12
C GLU A 34 -7.30 1.24 0.01
N VAL A 35 -6.70 1.12 1.20
CA VAL A 35 -5.86 -0.01 1.56
C VAL A 35 -6.39 -0.65 2.83
N VAL A 36 -6.65 -1.94 2.81
CA VAL A 36 -7.01 -2.72 3.99
C VAL A 36 -5.81 -3.54 4.41
N ALA A 37 -5.32 -3.28 5.62
CA ALA A 37 -4.25 -4.08 6.22
C ALA A 37 -4.84 -5.08 7.20
N THR A 38 -4.61 -6.37 6.95
CA THR A 38 -5.12 -7.46 7.77
C THR A 38 -3.97 -8.34 8.28
N LEU A 39 -3.89 -8.49 9.60
CA LEU A 39 -3.04 -9.51 10.22
C LEU A 39 -3.84 -10.79 10.41
N VAL A 40 -3.39 -11.84 9.73
CA VAL A 40 -3.97 -13.17 9.76
C VAL A 40 -3.05 -14.11 10.51
N ASN A 41 -3.60 -14.78 11.51
CA ASN A 41 -2.96 -15.85 12.24
C ASN A 41 -3.43 -17.18 11.63
N ARG A 42 -2.55 -17.88 10.90
CA ARG A 42 -2.85 -19.21 10.34
C ARG A 42 -2.26 -20.29 11.24
N ALA A 43 -3.14 -21.11 11.82
CA ALA A 43 -2.72 -22.35 12.45
C ALA A 43 -2.27 -23.35 11.37
N VAL A 44 -0.97 -23.62 11.30
CA VAL A 44 -0.43 -24.67 10.43
C VAL A 44 -0.42 -25.97 11.21
N ILE A 45 -1.17 -26.98 10.77
CA ILE A 45 -1.18 -28.30 11.41
C ILE A 45 0.25 -28.86 11.36
N ALA A 46 0.86 -29.05 12.54
CA ALA A 46 2.24 -29.54 12.77
C ALA A 46 3.40 -28.50 12.71
N GLN A 47 3.13 -27.20 12.70
CA GLN A 47 4.16 -26.14 12.83
C GLN A 47 3.68 -25.06 13.83
N PRO A 48 4.58 -24.21 14.37
CA PRO A 48 4.13 -23.03 15.09
C PRO A 48 3.27 -22.15 14.19
N THR A 49 2.35 -21.44 14.81
CA THR A 49 1.44 -20.47 14.20
C THR A 49 2.16 -19.53 13.24
N GLU A 50 1.57 -19.28 12.07
CA GLU A 50 2.12 -18.34 11.08
C GLU A 50 1.32 -17.05 11.01
N TRP A 51 2.01 -15.95 11.28
CA TRP A 51 1.48 -14.62 11.12
C TRP A 51 1.77 -14.09 9.73
N GLN A 52 0.73 -13.58 9.08
CA GLN A 52 0.81 -13.00 7.75
C GLN A 52 0.16 -11.61 7.76
N LEU A 53 0.83 -10.66 7.11
CA LEU A 53 0.24 -9.38 6.72
C LEU A 53 -0.35 -9.52 5.32
N GLN A 54 -1.63 -9.19 5.19
CA GLN A 54 -2.34 -9.02 3.93
C GLN A 54 -2.60 -7.51 3.73
N LEU A 55 -2.32 -7.00 2.54
CA LEU A 55 -2.61 -5.63 2.12
C LEU A 55 -3.47 -5.69 0.86
N ASP A 56 -4.76 -5.45 1.00
CA ASP A 56 -5.68 -5.30 -0.13
C ASP A 56 -5.72 -3.83 -0.52
N TYR A 57 -5.38 -3.49 -1.76
CA TYR A 57 -5.42 -2.11 -2.24
C TYR A 57 -6.36 -1.97 -3.43
N CYS A 58 -7.33 -1.07 -3.26
CA CYS A 58 -8.44 -0.81 -4.15
C CYS A 58 -8.36 0.62 -4.69
N ILE A 59 -8.51 0.77 -5.99
CA ILE A 59 -8.49 2.07 -6.67
C ILE A 59 -9.77 2.23 -7.47
N THR A 60 -10.46 3.33 -7.27
CA THR A 60 -11.60 3.75 -8.07
C THR A 60 -11.24 5.01 -8.82
N LEU A 61 -11.28 4.94 -10.16
CA LEU A 61 -11.11 6.11 -11.02
C LEU A 61 -12.46 6.63 -11.51
N PRO A 62 -12.69 7.95 -11.46
CA PRO A 62 -13.97 8.55 -11.86
C PRO A 62 -14.13 8.66 -13.38
N LEU A 63 -13.04 8.58 -14.14
CA LEU A 63 -13.03 8.81 -15.58
C LEU A 63 -12.43 7.65 -16.38
N LYS A 64 -13.04 7.38 -17.55
CA LYS A 64 -12.51 6.43 -18.54
C LYS A 64 -11.12 6.81 -19.02
N SER A 65 -10.87 8.11 -19.20
CA SER A 65 -9.58 8.62 -19.67
C SER A 65 -8.46 8.35 -18.67
N LEU A 66 -8.72 8.46 -17.37
CA LEU A 66 -7.77 8.10 -16.32
C LEU A 66 -7.53 6.59 -16.33
N SER A 67 -8.58 5.78 -16.40
CA SER A 67 -8.47 4.32 -16.49
C SER A 67 -7.68 3.85 -17.71
N ALA A 68 -7.79 4.53 -18.86
CA ALA A 68 -7.04 4.18 -20.06
C ALA A 68 -5.57 4.61 -20.00
N GLN A 69 -5.23 5.60 -19.17
CA GLN A 69 -3.88 6.11 -18.98
C GLN A 69 -3.15 5.39 -17.83
N LEU A 70 -3.88 4.82 -16.86
CA LEU A 70 -3.26 4.14 -15.72
C LEU A 70 -2.41 2.96 -16.19
N TYR A 71 -1.12 2.99 -15.85
CA TYR A 71 -0.24 1.85 -16.01
C TYR A 71 -0.57 0.82 -14.93
N TRP A 72 -1.36 -0.18 -15.30
CA TRP A 72 -1.76 -1.28 -14.41
C TRP A 72 -1.35 -2.61 -15.01
N PRO A 73 -0.13 -3.09 -14.72
CA PRO A 73 0.38 -4.28 -15.38
C PRO A 73 -0.42 -5.53 -14.95
N ASN A 74 -0.54 -6.47 -15.89
CA ASN A 74 -1.17 -7.76 -15.61
C ASN A 74 -0.28 -8.56 -14.67
N TRP A 75 -0.91 -9.26 -13.73
CA TRP A 75 -0.21 -10.20 -12.88
C TRP A 75 0.43 -11.33 -13.69
N GLN A 76 1.68 -11.68 -13.36
CA GLN A 76 2.41 -12.78 -13.99
C GLN A 76 3.10 -13.63 -12.92
N ALA A 77 2.68 -14.88 -12.78
CA ALA A 77 3.23 -15.82 -11.81
C ALA A 77 4.76 -15.93 -11.93
N GLU A 78 5.27 -15.91 -13.15
CA GLU A 78 6.68 -16.06 -13.48
C GLU A 78 7.53 -14.84 -13.11
N GLN A 79 6.90 -13.67 -12.89
CA GLN A 79 7.59 -12.44 -12.50
C GLN A 79 7.56 -12.20 -10.99
N VAL A 80 6.86 -13.04 -10.22
CA VAL A 80 6.80 -12.92 -8.76
C VAL A 80 8.20 -13.10 -8.19
N GLY A 81 8.76 -12.01 -7.66
CA GLY A 81 10.15 -11.99 -7.22
C GLY A 81 10.61 -10.60 -6.80
N PHE A 82 11.79 -10.58 -6.18
CA PHE A 82 12.41 -9.34 -5.73
C PHE A 82 12.84 -8.48 -6.93
N ALA A 83 12.51 -7.20 -6.92
CA ALA A 83 12.97 -6.20 -7.90
C ALA A 83 13.05 -4.81 -7.26
N ASP A 84 14.16 -4.11 -7.49
CA ASP A 84 14.34 -2.72 -7.03
C ASP A 84 13.63 -1.70 -7.92
N TYR A 85 13.56 -0.45 -7.44
CA TYR A 85 13.05 0.72 -8.19
C TYR A 85 11.56 0.64 -8.57
N LEU A 86 10.76 -0.11 -7.82
CA LEU A 86 9.32 -0.24 -8.08
C LEU A 86 8.55 1.08 -7.88
N TRP A 87 9.05 1.98 -7.04
CA TRP A 87 8.50 3.32 -6.80
C TRP A 87 8.52 4.24 -8.04
N GLU A 88 9.21 3.85 -9.12
CA GLU A 88 9.18 4.57 -10.41
C GLU A 88 7.95 4.23 -11.27
N GLN A 89 7.06 3.36 -10.77
CA GLN A 89 5.87 2.84 -11.47
C GLN A 89 4.67 2.83 -10.52
N THR A 90 3.53 2.32 -11.00
CA THR A 90 2.40 2.03 -10.13
C THR A 90 2.82 1.01 -9.07
N CYS A 91 2.71 1.38 -7.80
CA CYS A 91 3.27 0.63 -6.68
C CYS A 91 2.41 0.84 -5.44
N LEU A 92 2.08 -0.25 -4.74
CA LEU A 92 1.70 -0.18 -3.32
C LEU A 92 2.99 -0.08 -2.51
N GLU A 93 3.12 0.97 -1.71
CA GLU A 93 4.15 1.10 -0.69
C GLU A 93 3.50 0.85 0.69
N CYS A 94 4.23 0.29 1.63
CA CYS A 94 3.75 0.16 3.01
C CYS A 94 4.90 0.19 3.99
N PHE A 95 4.87 1.17 4.90
CA PHE A 95 5.90 1.31 5.93
C PHE A 95 5.42 0.72 7.24
N LEU A 96 6.28 -0.04 7.91
CA LEU A 96 5.98 -0.72 9.17
C LEU A 96 7.04 -0.38 10.23
N ALA A 97 6.58 -0.07 11.44
CA ALA A 97 7.46 0.10 12.61
C ALA A 97 6.87 -0.59 13.84
N GLY A 98 7.76 -1.02 14.74
CA GLY A 98 7.44 -1.68 16.01
C GLY A 98 8.45 -2.77 16.36
N GLU A 99 8.25 -3.41 17.52
CA GLU A 99 9.09 -4.49 18.04
C GLU A 99 9.30 -5.66 17.07
N LEU A 100 8.38 -5.90 16.12
CA LEU A 100 8.56 -6.91 15.08
C LEU A 100 9.79 -6.62 14.21
N ILE A 101 10.01 -5.35 13.89
CA ILE A 101 11.09 -4.91 12.99
C ILE A 101 12.43 -4.95 13.72
N ASN A 102 12.44 -4.52 14.99
CA ASN A 102 13.61 -4.62 15.84
C ASN A 102 13.20 -4.81 17.31
N SER A 103 13.16 -6.07 17.75
CA SER A 103 12.80 -6.44 19.12
C SER A 103 13.70 -5.87 20.22
N THR A 104 14.87 -5.34 19.86
CA THR A 104 15.79 -4.70 20.82
C THR A 104 15.54 -3.20 20.98
N VAL A 105 14.64 -2.63 20.17
CA VAL A 105 14.32 -1.20 20.15
C VAL A 105 12.82 -1.03 20.40
N THR A 106 12.48 -0.45 21.55
CA THR A 106 11.14 0.10 21.78
C THR A 106 11.02 1.40 21.01
N ILE A 107 9.84 1.66 20.42
CA ILE A 107 9.62 2.93 19.71
C ILE A 107 9.80 4.11 20.66
N ASP A 108 10.81 4.94 20.39
CA ASP A 108 11.02 6.21 21.05
C ASP A 108 10.02 7.22 20.47
N LYS A 109 8.92 7.46 21.19
CA LYS A 109 7.88 8.42 20.78
C LYS A 109 8.33 9.87 20.88
N ASP A 110 9.32 10.16 21.74
CA ASP A 110 9.88 11.51 21.88
C ASP A 110 10.88 11.81 20.76
N ASN A 111 11.42 10.76 20.12
CA ASN A 111 12.34 10.88 18.99
C ASN A 111 11.98 9.94 17.84
N ILE A 112 10.75 10.09 17.34
CA ILE A 112 10.13 9.12 16.43
C ILE A 112 10.95 8.83 15.15
N GLN A 113 11.72 9.81 14.67
CA GLN A 113 12.55 9.69 13.46
C GLN A 113 13.80 8.82 13.64
N THR A 114 14.17 8.46 14.88
CA THR A 114 15.32 7.57 15.16
C THR A 114 14.97 6.10 15.21
N ASN A 115 13.68 5.76 15.05
CA ASN A 115 13.23 4.38 15.11
C ASN A 115 13.48 3.65 13.79
N PRO A 116 13.88 2.37 13.86
CA PRO A 116 13.99 1.54 12.68
C PRO A 116 12.60 1.22 12.13
N TYR A 117 12.53 1.11 10.80
CA TYR A 117 11.32 0.72 10.10
C TYR A 117 11.67 -0.14 8.88
N MET A 118 10.66 -0.78 8.32
CA MET A 118 10.77 -1.43 7.02
C MET A 118 9.80 -0.81 6.04
N GLU A 119 10.12 -0.97 4.76
CA GLU A 119 9.30 -0.53 3.64
C GLU A 119 9.03 -1.74 2.74
N ILE A 120 7.77 -1.89 2.36
CA ILE A 120 7.29 -2.88 1.40
C ILE A 120 6.92 -2.12 0.13
N ASN A 121 7.49 -2.50 -1.01
CA ASN A 121 7.07 -2.00 -2.31
C ASN A 121 6.54 -3.18 -3.12
N ALA A 122 5.33 -3.06 -3.67
CA ALA A 122 4.65 -4.12 -4.38
C ALA A 122 4.01 -3.59 -5.68
N SER A 123 4.46 -4.13 -6.81
CA SER A 123 3.91 -3.82 -8.12
C SER A 123 2.68 -4.69 -8.42
N PRO A 124 1.68 -4.20 -9.18
CA PRO A 124 0.50 -4.99 -9.58
C PRO A 124 0.81 -6.26 -10.38
N ASP A 125 2.01 -6.40 -10.94
CA ASP A 125 2.46 -7.57 -11.71
C ASP A 125 3.05 -8.71 -10.87
N GLY A 126 3.28 -8.48 -9.58
CA GLY A 126 3.81 -9.46 -8.64
C GLY A 126 5.27 -9.26 -8.23
N ARG A 127 5.98 -8.31 -8.83
CA ARG A 127 7.31 -7.89 -8.34
C ARG A 127 7.18 -7.15 -7.01
N TYR A 128 8.18 -7.30 -6.16
CA TYR A 128 8.20 -6.63 -4.86
C TYR A 128 9.62 -6.29 -4.39
N ALA A 129 9.73 -5.38 -3.42
CA ALA A 129 10.94 -5.15 -2.65
C ALA A 129 10.60 -5.00 -1.18
N LEU A 130 11.54 -5.38 -0.32
CA LEU A 130 11.47 -5.20 1.12
C LEU A 130 12.77 -4.54 1.55
N TYR A 131 12.67 -3.35 2.12
CA TYR A 131 13.81 -2.58 2.58
C TYR A 131 13.77 -2.40 4.08
N GLN A 132 14.96 -2.28 4.69
CA GLN A 132 15.08 -1.92 6.09
C GLN A 132 15.84 -0.61 6.24
N PHE A 133 15.33 0.21 7.15
CA PHE A 133 15.93 1.47 7.55
C PHE A 133 16.24 1.43 9.04
N ALA A 134 17.43 1.92 9.39
CA ALA A 134 17.86 2.03 10.78
C ALA A 134 17.20 3.23 11.48
N ASP A 135 16.96 4.30 10.73
CA ASP A 135 16.24 5.50 11.13
C ASP A 135 15.78 6.25 9.84
N TYR A 136 15.18 7.44 9.99
CA TYR A 136 14.66 8.26 8.88
C TYR A 136 15.61 8.31 7.65
N ARG A 137 15.20 7.60 6.58
CA ARG A 137 15.92 7.47 5.30
C ARG A 137 17.37 7.00 5.42
N LYS A 138 17.73 6.26 6.47
CA LYS A 138 19.07 5.66 6.63
C LYS A 138 19.04 4.13 6.53
N PRO A 139 19.94 3.52 5.73
CA PRO A 139 21.00 4.15 4.96
C PRO A 139 20.45 4.93 3.75
N ALA A 140 21.06 6.08 3.46
CA ALA A 140 20.69 6.94 2.33
C ALA A 140 21.28 6.45 0.99
N THR A 141 21.28 5.12 0.79
CA THR A 141 21.77 4.47 -0.42
C THR A 141 20.61 4.14 -1.35
N LEU A 142 20.81 4.22 -2.67
CA LEU A 142 19.83 3.83 -3.68
C LEU A 142 20.38 2.66 -4.53
N PRO A 143 19.64 1.53 -4.65
CA PRO A 143 18.41 1.23 -3.92
C PRO A 143 18.69 1.09 -2.40
N PRO A 144 17.68 1.25 -1.53
CA PRO A 144 17.83 0.99 -0.11
C PRO A 144 18.32 -0.45 0.15
N THR A 145 18.86 -0.70 1.34
CA THR A 145 19.39 -2.04 1.65
C THR A 145 18.25 -3.06 1.67
N PRO A 146 18.26 -4.08 0.79
CA PRO A 146 17.24 -5.11 0.79
C PRO A 146 17.27 -5.90 2.09
N LEU A 147 16.11 -6.10 2.71
CA LEU A 147 15.94 -6.96 3.88
C LEU A 147 16.09 -8.45 3.50
N LEU A 148 15.88 -8.80 2.22
CA LEU A 148 16.08 -10.14 1.68
C LEU A 148 17.13 -10.10 0.56
N GLN A 149 18.20 -10.89 0.69
CA GLN A 149 19.17 -11.06 -0.41
C GLN A 149 18.53 -11.90 -1.53
N GLY A 150 18.56 -11.40 -2.77
CA GLY A 150 17.98 -12.03 -3.97
C GLY A 150 18.63 -13.35 -4.43
N ASN A 151 19.13 -14.18 -3.53
CA ASN A 151 19.80 -15.45 -3.81
C ASN A 151 18.83 -16.62 -4.13
N GLY A 152 17.56 -16.33 -4.39
CA GLY A 152 16.54 -17.34 -4.71
C GLY A 152 16.05 -18.17 -3.51
N GLN A 153 16.47 -17.86 -2.28
CA GLN A 153 15.86 -18.40 -1.06
C GLN A 153 14.80 -17.43 -0.55
N THR A 154 13.72 -17.32 -1.31
CA THR A 154 12.62 -16.39 -1.07
C THR A 154 12.00 -16.62 0.31
N ARG A 155 11.97 -15.56 1.13
CA ARG A 155 11.35 -15.55 2.46
C ARG A 155 9.96 -14.88 2.51
N ALA A 156 9.44 -14.50 1.36
CA ALA A 156 8.08 -14.02 1.20
C ALA A 156 7.32 -14.97 0.26
N SER A 157 6.21 -15.54 0.74
CA SER A 157 5.23 -16.24 -0.09
C SER A 157 4.16 -15.23 -0.48
N ILE A 158 4.17 -14.81 -1.74
CA ILE A 158 3.18 -13.88 -2.26
C ILE A 158 2.27 -14.66 -3.19
N ASP A 159 1.06 -14.91 -2.71
CA ASP A 159 0.01 -15.54 -3.50
C ASP A 159 -1.02 -14.48 -3.86
N TRP A 160 -1.09 -14.11 -5.14
CA TRP A 160 -2.10 -13.18 -5.62
C TRP A 160 -3.38 -13.95 -5.93
N THR A 161 -4.45 -13.69 -5.18
CA THR A 161 -5.69 -14.48 -5.26
C THR A 161 -6.83 -13.80 -6.03
N ALA A 162 -6.70 -12.51 -6.36
CA ALA A 162 -7.75 -11.75 -7.04
C ALA A 162 -7.62 -11.80 -8.57
N THR A 163 -8.72 -12.10 -9.26
CA THR A 163 -8.81 -11.99 -10.72
C THR A 163 -8.80 -10.53 -11.17
N PRO A 164 -8.13 -10.17 -12.28
CA PRO A 164 -8.14 -8.80 -12.77
C PRO A 164 -9.54 -8.38 -13.22
N PHE A 165 -9.89 -7.12 -12.92
CA PHE A 165 -11.00 -6.35 -13.49
C PHE A 165 -12.42 -6.76 -13.06
N SER A 166 -13.12 -5.82 -12.43
CA SER A 166 -14.58 -5.73 -12.51
C SER A 166 -14.93 -4.29 -12.85
N VAL A 167 -15.54 -4.06 -14.01
CA VAL A 167 -16.22 -2.79 -14.30
C VAL A 167 -17.57 -2.89 -13.62
N SER A 168 -17.71 -2.36 -12.40
CA SER A 168 -19.01 -2.22 -11.74
C SER A 168 -19.63 -0.88 -12.09
N ASN A 169 -20.96 -0.84 -12.25
CA ASN A 169 -21.66 0.44 -12.21
C ASN A 169 -21.83 0.82 -10.73
N ALA A 170 -21.97 2.10 -10.41
CA ALA A 170 -22.19 2.57 -9.03
C ALA A 170 -23.35 1.86 -8.29
N ALA A 171 -24.32 1.29 -9.03
CA ALA A 171 -25.42 0.49 -8.48
C ALA A 171 -25.00 -0.90 -7.97
N ASP A 172 -23.94 -1.50 -8.51
CA ASP A 172 -23.47 -2.83 -8.12
C ASP A 172 -22.65 -2.77 -6.81
N ASN A 173 -21.94 -1.66 -6.55
CA ASN A 173 -21.18 -1.45 -5.32
C ASN A 173 -22.09 -1.34 -4.07
N ALA A 174 -23.33 -0.87 -4.22
CA ALA A 174 -24.31 -0.84 -3.14
C ALA A 174 -24.78 -2.25 -2.71
N ALA A 175 -24.67 -3.26 -3.58
CA ALA A 175 -25.07 -4.63 -3.28
C ALA A 175 -23.96 -5.45 -2.59
N LEU A 176 -22.69 -5.11 -2.81
CA LEU A 176 -21.54 -5.75 -2.12
C LEU A 176 -21.36 -5.25 -0.68
N GLN A 177 -21.86 -4.06 -0.34
CA GLN A 177 -21.83 -3.51 1.03
C GLN A 177 -22.98 -4.00 1.94
N ALA A 178 -23.84 -4.91 1.49
CA ALA A 178 -24.98 -5.41 2.28
C ALA A 178 -24.58 -6.33 3.46
N GLY A 179 -23.28 -6.45 3.76
CA GLY A 179 -22.74 -7.28 4.83
C GLY A 179 -21.81 -6.57 5.80
N SER A 180 -22.12 -5.35 6.30
CA SER A 180 -21.90 -4.86 7.68
C SER A 180 -21.92 -3.31 7.82
N ILE A 181 -23.01 -2.79 8.44
CA ILE A 181 -23.23 -1.63 9.38
C ILE A 181 -22.50 -0.25 9.17
N PRO A 182 -23.16 0.93 9.44
CA PRO A 182 -23.08 2.13 8.57
C PRO A 182 -22.38 3.42 9.10
N THR A 183 -21.83 4.22 8.15
CA THR A 183 -21.78 5.73 7.99
C THR A 183 -20.96 6.63 8.95
N PRO A 184 -20.55 7.90 8.60
CA PRO A 184 -20.94 8.80 7.46
C PRO A 184 -19.77 9.40 6.61
N SER A 185 -19.91 9.49 5.29
CA SER A 185 -20.27 10.65 4.41
C SER A 185 -19.22 11.76 4.21
N PHE A 186 -18.62 11.81 3.01
CA PHE A 186 -18.17 13.05 2.39
C PHE A 186 -19.21 13.50 1.35
N ASN A 187 -19.67 14.74 1.50
CA ASN A 187 -20.75 15.33 0.71
C ASN A 187 -20.28 15.69 -0.70
N ASP A 188 -20.56 14.82 -1.66
CA ASP A 188 -21.39 15.15 -2.83
C ASP A 188 -21.85 13.82 -3.46
N PRO A 189 -23.15 13.61 -3.74
CA PRO A 189 -23.57 12.36 -4.34
C PRO A 189 -23.05 12.32 -5.77
N LEU A 190 -22.04 11.46 -6.00
CA LEU A 190 -21.63 11.07 -7.35
C LEU A 190 -22.90 10.72 -8.12
N ALA A 191 -23.17 11.44 -9.22
CA ALA A 191 -24.45 11.38 -9.91
C ALA A 191 -24.84 9.93 -10.22
N ALA A 192 -26.04 9.52 -9.78
CA ALA A 192 -26.56 8.17 -9.96
C ALA A 192 -26.46 7.76 -11.45
N GLY A 193 -25.59 6.78 -11.76
CA GLY A 193 -25.33 6.30 -13.12
C GLY A 193 -23.95 6.63 -13.70
N ALA A 194 -23.08 7.35 -12.97
CA ALA A 194 -21.68 7.51 -13.36
C ALA A 194 -20.96 6.15 -13.37
N LYS A 195 -20.23 5.87 -14.47
CA LYS A 195 -19.38 4.68 -14.57
C LYS A 195 -18.05 4.96 -13.88
N THR A 196 -17.72 4.14 -12.90
CA THR A 196 -16.43 4.12 -12.23
C THR A 196 -15.57 2.98 -12.79
N TYR A 197 -14.27 3.08 -12.59
CA TYR A 197 -13.29 2.11 -13.07
C TYR A 197 -12.49 1.58 -11.88
N HIS A 198 -12.67 0.29 -11.58
CA HIS A 198 -12.12 -0.32 -10.37
C HIS A 198 -10.93 -1.21 -10.66
N PHE A 199 -9.90 -1.07 -9.83
CA PHE A 199 -8.68 -1.85 -9.86
C PHE A 199 -8.39 -2.34 -8.44
N GLU A 200 -8.00 -3.60 -8.31
CA GLU A 200 -7.74 -4.20 -7.00
C GLU A 200 -6.59 -5.21 -7.10
N ARG A 201 -5.81 -5.29 -6.03
CA ARG A 201 -4.75 -6.27 -5.81
C ARG A 201 -4.56 -6.52 -4.32
N SER A 202 -4.05 -7.71 -3.99
CA SER A 202 -3.81 -8.14 -2.60
C SER A 202 -2.38 -8.64 -2.43
N PHE A 203 -1.56 -7.92 -1.67
CA PHE A 203 -0.20 -8.34 -1.34
C PHE A 203 -0.18 -9.12 -0.02
N TYR A 204 0.66 -10.15 0.06
CA TYR A 204 0.77 -10.99 1.25
C TYR A 204 2.23 -11.15 1.66
N LEU A 205 2.51 -11.02 2.96
CA LEU A 205 3.85 -11.16 3.54
C LEU A 205 3.81 -12.00 4.81
N SER A 206 4.55 -13.10 4.83
CA SER A 206 4.78 -13.85 6.07
C SER A 206 5.67 -13.04 7.01
N LEU A 207 5.17 -12.75 8.21
CA LEU A 207 5.88 -11.95 9.22
C LEU A 207 6.83 -12.79 10.07
N ASN A 208 6.60 -14.10 10.13
CA ASN A 208 7.47 -15.05 10.84
C ASN A 208 8.91 -15.02 10.35
N GLN A 209 9.13 -14.55 9.12
CA GLN A 209 10.45 -14.53 8.49
C GLN A 209 11.17 -13.19 8.69
N LEU A 210 10.47 -12.18 9.22
CA LEU A 210 11.00 -10.86 9.58
C LEU A 210 11.51 -10.84 11.03
N SER A 211 10.85 -11.56 11.93
CA SER A 211 11.26 -11.60 13.33
C SER A 211 12.57 -12.40 13.50
N GLN A 212 13.58 -11.79 14.11
CA GLN A 212 14.71 -12.55 14.69
C GLN A 212 14.33 -13.25 16.00
N VAL A 213 13.12 -13.02 16.51
CA VAL A 213 12.63 -13.54 17.78
C VAL A 213 11.56 -14.60 17.52
N GLN A 214 11.76 -15.80 18.05
CA GLN A 214 10.67 -16.76 18.25
C GLN A 214 9.73 -16.18 19.32
N THR A 215 8.76 -15.35 18.92
CA THR A 215 7.80 -14.80 19.88
C THR A 215 6.87 -15.91 20.34
N THR A 216 6.94 -16.26 21.61
CA THR A 216 6.03 -17.20 22.29
C THR A 216 4.67 -16.59 22.63
N ASN A 217 4.46 -15.30 22.31
CA ASN A 217 3.25 -14.55 22.62
C ASN A 217 2.43 -14.31 21.34
N ASP A 218 1.11 -14.40 21.47
CA ASP A 218 0.12 -14.22 20.40
C ASP A 218 -0.02 -12.76 19.88
N GLU A 219 0.94 -11.87 20.18
CA GLU A 219 0.91 -10.48 19.73
C GLU A 219 2.02 -10.20 18.70
N ILE A 220 1.63 -9.75 17.51
CA ILE A 220 2.56 -9.17 16.54
C ILE A 220 2.96 -7.78 17.02
N GLY A 221 4.26 -7.56 17.19
CA GLY A 221 4.86 -6.27 17.56
C GLY A 221 4.86 -5.21 16.45
N ILE A 222 3.79 -5.07 15.66
CA ILE A 222 3.61 -3.94 14.74
C ILE A 222 2.84 -2.86 15.49
N GLU A 223 3.41 -1.65 15.53
CA GLU A 223 2.84 -0.50 16.23
C GLU A 223 2.32 0.56 15.24
N TYR A 224 2.98 0.70 14.09
CA TYR A 224 2.61 1.64 13.04
C TYR A 224 2.56 0.92 11.70
N ILE A 225 1.55 1.27 10.91
CA ILE A 225 1.44 0.87 9.51
C ILE A 225 1.09 2.10 8.69
N HIS A 226 1.80 2.31 7.60
CA HIS A 226 1.58 3.47 6.74
C HIS A 226 1.52 3.01 5.28
N PRO A 227 0.36 2.57 4.80
CA PRO A 227 0.21 2.20 3.41
C PRO A 227 0.16 3.46 2.54
N CYS A 228 0.96 3.49 1.48
CA CYS A 228 0.95 4.53 0.45
C CYS A 228 0.74 3.89 -0.92
N VAL A 229 0.26 4.65 -1.89
CA VAL A 229 0.08 4.15 -3.26
C VAL A 229 0.61 5.18 -4.25
N ILE A 230 1.42 4.71 -5.18
CA ILE A 230 1.86 5.46 -6.35
C ILE A 230 1.04 4.95 -7.53
N LEU A 231 0.38 5.86 -8.25
CA LEU A 231 -0.29 5.58 -9.52
C LEU A 231 0.46 6.25 -10.65
N SER A 232 1.03 5.46 -11.56
CA SER A 232 1.70 5.95 -12.76
C SER A 232 0.71 6.00 -13.92
N PHE A 233 0.58 7.16 -14.55
CA PHE A 233 -0.25 7.39 -15.73
C PHE A 233 0.61 7.66 -16.95
N ASP A 234 0.39 6.91 -18.03
CA ASP A 234 1.02 7.12 -19.33
C ASP A 234 0.22 8.15 -20.13
N THR A 235 0.81 9.33 -20.34
CA THR A 235 0.23 10.42 -21.12
C THR A 235 0.97 10.58 -22.45
N LYS A 236 0.43 11.40 -23.36
CA LYS A 236 1.14 11.76 -24.61
C LYS A 236 2.44 12.52 -24.37
N LEU A 237 2.61 13.13 -23.19
CA LEU A 237 3.75 13.98 -22.83
C LEU A 237 4.79 13.23 -21.98
N GLY A 238 4.51 11.98 -21.60
CA GLY A 238 5.35 11.19 -20.71
C GLY A 238 4.55 10.59 -19.56
N LYS A 239 5.22 10.23 -18.47
CA LYS A 239 4.60 9.67 -17.28
C LYS A 239 4.24 10.77 -16.28
N THR A 240 3.08 10.61 -15.63
CA THR A 240 2.66 11.41 -14.47
C THR A 240 2.46 10.45 -13.31
N ALA A 241 3.10 10.69 -12.17
CA ALA A 241 2.90 9.91 -10.96
C ALA A 241 2.01 10.69 -9.99
N LEU A 242 0.97 10.04 -9.47
CA LEU A 242 0.16 10.55 -8.37
C LEU A 242 0.45 9.71 -7.13
N TYR A 243 0.63 10.36 -5.99
CA TYR A 243 0.98 9.71 -4.73
C TYR A 243 -0.19 9.83 -3.76
N PHE A 244 -0.45 8.76 -3.00
CA PHE A 244 -1.56 8.70 -2.05
C PHE A 244 -1.08 8.15 -0.72
N ALA A 245 -1.50 8.78 0.38
CA ALA A 245 -1.18 8.34 1.75
C ALA A 245 -2.31 8.75 2.71
N PRO A 246 -2.44 8.14 3.91
CA PRO A 246 -3.43 8.56 4.90
C PRO A 246 -3.12 9.97 5.43
N ASN A 247 -1.84 10.24 5.64
CA ASN A 247 -1.27 11.52 6.06
C ASN A 247 0.14 11.65 5.48
N HIS A 248 0.69 12.86 5.36
CA HIS A 248 2.07 13.06 4.92
C HIS A 248 2.60 14.42 5.41
N ALA A 249 3.92 14.59 5.42
CA ALA A 249 4.55 15.89 5.62
C ALA A 249 4.29 16.84 4.43
N ALA A 250 4.58 18.13 4.58
CA ALA A 250 4.58 19.11 3.49
C ALA A 250 6.00 19.68 3.31
N PRO A 251 6.68 19.45 2.16
CA PRO A 251 6.23 18.71 0.98
C PRO A 251 6.05 17.19 1.25
N PRO A 252 5.32 16.44 0.38
CA PRO A 252 5.08 15.01 0.57
C PRO A 252 6.35 14.22 0.87
N ASP A 253 6.36 13.60 2.05
CA ASP A 253 7.38 12.68 2.51
C ASP A 253 6.74 11.56 3.33
N PHE A 254 6.74 10.36 2.76
CA PHE A 254 6.10 9.18 3.36
C PHE A 254 7.00 8.47 4.37
N HIS A 255 8.28 8.84 4.44
CA HIS A 255 9.23 8.28 5.42
C HIS A 255 9.17 8.98 6.78
N ASP A 256 8.51 10.14 6.90
CA ASP A 256 8.42 10.85 8.17
C ASP A 256 7.38 10.18 9.08
N MET A 257 7.89 9.34 9.98
CA MET A 257 7.09 8.51 10.89
C MET A 257 6.19 9.33 11.85
N GLN A 258 6.42 10.64 11.98
CA GLN A 258 5.50 11.54 12.71
C GLN A 258 4.07 11.51 12.15
N TYR A 259 3.91 11.21 10.86
CA TYR A 259 2.62 11.21 10.17
C TYR A 259 2.00 9.81 10.06
N TRP A 260 2.69 8.78 10.56
CA TRP A 260 2.21 7.41 10.43
C TRP A 260 1.09 7.13 11.44
N PRO A 261 -0.04 6.54 11.01
CA PRO A 261 -1.08 6.16 11.94
C PRO A 261 -0.62 4.98 12.79
N VAL A 262 -1.07 4.98 14.04
CA VAL A 262 -0.96 3.81 14.91
C VAL A 262 -1.79 2.69 14.31
N PHE A 263 -1.26 1.47 14.32
CA PHE A 263 -2.00 0.31 13.91
C PHE A 263 -2.97 -0.09 15.02
N ASP A 264 -4.27 -0.03 14.71
CA ASP A 264 -5.34 -0.31 15.67
C ASP A 264 -5.32 -1.81 16.02
N LYS A 265 -4.90 -2.12 17.26
CA LYS A 265 -4.84 -3.48 17.81
C LYS A 265 -6.22 -4.03 18.17
#